data_AF-A0A1H8UHK2-F1
#
_entry.id   AF-A0A1H8UHK2-F1
#
_cell.length_a   1.000
_cell.length_b   1.000
_cell.length_c   1.000
_cell.angle_alpha   90.00
_cell.angle_beta   90.00
_cell.angle_gamma   90.00
#
_symmetry.space_group_name_H-M   'P 1'
#
loop_
_entity.id
_entity.type
_entity.pdbx_description
1 polymer ?
#
loop_
_entity_poly.entity_id
_entity_poly.type
_entity_poly.pdbx_seq_one_letter_code
_entity_poly.pdbx_strand_id
1 'polypeptide(L)'
;MTTTEPRAPELARRDEVWTGRYHLWAPLAGISNVPCPRASWCEPLPDEYLGEPVTAALVPTTERCGGPAVWPLYVPRQLEGPLPGNWAGEKIPHWYVWWRLFELQEGRCACCPASPNTIDHDHRSGRVRGLLCTSCNRLEADYFRRLRMCVHAPPYCFEDYWRSPPALPLRWVMNGPGVFRHAPKFGR
;
A
#
# COMPACT_ATOMS: atom_id res chain seq x y z
N MET A 1 -26.54 2.63 9.52
CA MET A 1 -25.18 2.81 10.07
C MET A 1 -24.37 1.60 9.63
N THR A 2 -23.72 1.68 8.47
CA THR A 2 -22.87 0.60 7.94
C THR A 2 -21.48 0.77 8.54
N THR A 3 -21.20 0.00 9.59
CA THR A 3 -19.85 -0.23 10.10
C THR A 3 -19.02 -0.79 8.95
N THR A 4 -18.17 0.06 8.37
CA THR A 4 -17.28 -0.36 7.30
C THR A 4 -16.17 -1.14 7.98
N GLU A 5 -16.29 -2.46 7.98
CA GLU A 5 -15.23 -3.36 8.44
C GLU A 5 -13.90 -2.98 7.76
N PRO A 6 -12.78 -3.08 8.49
CA PRO A 6 -11.47 -2.66 8.00
C PRO A 6 -11.12 -3.44 6.73
N ARG A 7 -11.02 -2.78 5.57
CA ARG A 7 -10.50 -3.43 4.35
C ARG A 7 -9.05 -3.83 4.60
N ALA A 8 -8.81 -5.10 4.93
CA ALA A 8 -7.49 -5.75 4.94
C ALA A 8 -6.71 -5.42 3.65
N PRO A 9 -5.37 -5.59 3.62
CA PRO A 9 -4.65 -5.56 2.36
C PRO A 9 -5.37 -6.47 1.37
N GLU A 10 -5.63 -5.96 0.16
CA GLU A 10 -6.32 -6.75 -0.86
C GLU A 10 -5.54 -8.06 -1.02
N LEU A 11 -6.19 -9.18 -0.72
CA LEU A 11 -5.61 -10.50 -0.86
C LEU A 11 -5.94 -11.04 -2.24
N ALA A 12 -5.21 -12.06 -2.67
CA ALA A 12 -5.50 -12.79 -3.87
C ALA A 12 -5.25 -14.28 -3.64
N ARG A 13 -6.01 -15.14 -4.31
CA ARG A 13 -5.84 -16.59 -4.29
C ARG A 13 -5.74 -17.12 -5.71
N ARG A 14 -4.90 -18.13 -5.92
CA ARG A 14 -4.71 -18.76 -7.22
C ARG A 14 -5.84 -19.75 -7.48
N ASP A 15 -6.50 -19.64 -8.62
CA ASP A 15 -7.38 -20.68 -9.13
C ASP A 15 -6.52 -21.80 -9.72
N GLU A 16 -6.55 -22.96 -9.07
CA GLU A 16 -5.70 -24.10 -9.42
C GLU A 16 -6.32 -25.02 -10.48
N VAL A 17 -7.62 -24.86 -10.76
CA VAL A 17 -8.40 -25.84 -11.52
C VAL A 17 -8.78 -25.32 -12.91
N TRP A 18 -9.17 -24.05 -13.03
CA TRP A 18 -9.79 -23.54 -14.25
C TRP A 18 -8.90 -22.57 -14.99
N THR A 19 -8.62 -21.42 -14.39
CA THR A 19 -7.91 -20.33 -15.05
C THR A 19 -6.40 -20.38 -14.86
N GLY A 20 -5.91 -21.03 -13.80
CA GLY A 20 -4.49 -21.01 -13.43
C GLY A 20 -3.98 -19.63 -13.01
N ARG A 21 -4.89 -18.67 -12.74
CA ARG A 21 -4.59 -17.26 -12.45
C ARG A 21 -5.01 -16.89 -11.04
N TYR A 22 -4.44 -15.81 -10.52
CA TYR A 22 -4.88 -15.23 -9.25
C TYR A 22 -6.14 -14.39 -9.44
N HIS A 23 -7.03 -14.46 -8.45
CA HIS A 23 -8.23 -13.62 -8.33
C HIS A 23 -8.19 -12.89 -7.00
N LEU A 24 -8.77 -11.69 -6.94
CA LEU A 24 -8.86 -10.94 -5.70
C LEU A 24 -9.78 -11.63 -4.71
N TRP A 25 -9.38 -11.57 -3.45
CA TRP A 25 -10.03 -12.24 -2.34
C TRP A 25 -10.33 -11.23 -1.24
N ALA A 26 -11.60 -11.17 -0.82
CA ALA A 26 -12.10 -10.22 0.17
C ALA A 26 -12.88 -10.96 1.26
N PRO A 27 -12.20 -11.73 2.14
CA PRO A 27 -12.86 -12.54 3.16
C PRO A 27 -13.74 -11.71 4.10
N LEU A 28 -13.35 -10.47 4.37
CA LEU A 28 -14.10 -9.52 5.22
C LEU A 28 -15.37 -8.97 4.58
N ALA A 29 -15.53 -9.12 3.26
CA ALA A 29 -16.79 -8.82 2.58
C ALA A 29 -17.74 -10.02 2.55
N GLY A 30 -17.35 -11.17 3.13
CA GLY A 30 -18.11 -12.42 3.05
C GLY A 30 -18.14 -13.04 1.66
N ILE A 31 -17.22 -12.63 0.77
CA ILE A 31 -17.15 -13.14 -0.61
C ILE A 31 -15.82 -13.87 -0.80
N SER A 32 -15.89 -15.14 -1.22
CA SER A 32 -14.73 -16.00 -1.51
C SER A 32 -13.95 -15.55 -2.76
N ASN A 33 -14.43 -14.56 -3.50
CA ASN A 33 -13.69 -13.84 -4.54
C ASN A 33 -14.38 -12.50 -4.90
N VAL A 34 -13.63 -11.55 -5.47
CA VAL A 34 -14.25 -10.38 -6.11
C VAL A 34 -14.70 -10.78 -7.53
N PRO A 35 -15.96 -10.53 -7.93
CA PRO A 35 -16.44 -10.89 -9.26
C PRO A 35 -15.55 -10.31 -10.36
N CYS A 36 -15.03 -11.17 -11.24
CA CYS A 36 -14.23 -10.74 -12.38
C CYS A 36 -15.15 -10.20 -13.49
N PRO A 37 -15.10 -8.91 -13.84
CA PRO A 37 -16.04 -8.31 -14.80
C PRO A 37 -15.82 -8.77 -16.25
N ARG A 38 -14.78 -9.58 -16.52
CA ARG A 38 -14.38 -9.98 -17.88
C ARG A 38 -14.76 -11.42 -18.26
N ALA A 39 -15.37 -12.18 -17.36
CA ALA A 39 -15.73 -13.55 -17.67
C ALA A 39 -17.09 -13.91 -17.06
N SER A 40 -18.06 -14.19 -17.93
CA SER A 40 -19.20 -15.05 -17.64
C SER A 40 -18.81 -16.49 -17.24
N TRP A 41 -17.51 -16.79 -17.10
CA TRP A 41 -16.91 -18.10 -16.87
C TRP A 41 -16.03 -18.17 -15.61
N CYS A 42 -15.84 -17.06 -14.90
CA CYS A 42 -15.11 -17.03 -13.62
C CYS A 42 -16.12 -16.93 -12.48
N GLU A 43 -16.94 -17.96 -12.33
CA GLU A 43 -17.82 -18.08 -11.17
C GLU A 43 -16.99 -18.15 -9.88
N PRO A 44 -17.55 -17.74 -8.72
CA PRO A 44 -16.96 -18.00 -7.41
C PRO A 44 -16.58 -19.45 -7.25
N LEU A 45 -15.28 -19.72 -7.17
CA LEU A 45 -14.79 -21.05 -6.88
C LEU A 45 -14.94 -21.33 -5.37
N PRO A 46 -15.36 -22.55 -5.01
CA PRO A 46 -15.19 -23.07 -3.66
C PRO A 46 -13.75 -22.92 -3.15
N ASP A 47 -13.61 -22.67 -1.84
CA ASP A 47 -12.31 -22.44 -1.19
C ASP A 47 -11.31 -23.60 -1.38
N GLU A 48 -11.79 -24.82 -1.58
CA GLU A 48 -11.01 -26.03 -1.84
C GLU A 48 -10.27 -26.03 -3.19
N TYR A 49 -10.68 -25.18 -4.15
CA TYR A 49 -10.02 -25.04 -5.46
C TYR A 49 -9.11 -23.82 -5.56
N LEU A 50 -8.95 -23.10 -4.44
CA LEU A 50 -8.19 -21.88 -4.35
C LEU A 50 -6.93 -22.11 -3.52
N GLY A 51 -5.76 -21.76 -4.06
CA GLY A 51 -4.50 -21.80 -3.33
C GLY A 51 -4.47 -20.83 -2.14
N GLU A 52 -3.38 -20.87 -1.37
CA GLU A 52 -3.18 -20.01 -0.20
C GLU A 52 -3.31 -18.51 -0.53
N PRO A 53 -3.86 -17.70 0.39
CA PRO A 53 -3.97 -16.27 0.19
C PRO A 53 -2.60 -15.60 0.17
N VAL A 54 -2.37 -14.80 -0.86
CA VAL A 54 -1.19 -13.95 -1.01
C VAL A 54 -1.62 -12.49 -1.02
N THR A 55 -0.69 -11.59 -0.70
CA THR A 55 -0.93 -10.15 -0.84
C THR A 55 -1.09 -9.83 -2.33
N ALA A 56 -2.22 -9.23 -2.75
CA ALA A 56 -2.53 -8.98 -4.16
C ALA A 56 -1.46 -8.11 -4.87
N ALA A 57 -0.79 -7.22 -4.13
CA ALA A 57 0.30 -6.42 -4.65
C ALA A 57 1.53 -7.26 -5.08
N LEU A 58 1.72 -8.46 -4.50
CA LEU A 58 2.82 -9.37 -4.82
C LEU A 58 2.53 -10.23 -6.06
N VAL A 59 1.28 -10.33 -6.50
CA VAL A 59 0.90 -11.14 -7.66
C VAL A 59 1.44 -10.50 -8.95
N PRO A 60 2.23 -11.21 -9.77
CA PRO A 60 2.72 -10.68 -11.05
C PRO A 60 1.59 -10.32 -12.00
N THR A 61 1.72 -9.23 -12.75
CA THR A 61 0.64 -8.74 -13.64
C THR A 61 0.23 -9.75 -14.71
N THR A 62 1.15 -10.63 -15.12
CA THR A 62 0.90 -11.74 -16.07
C THR A 62 0.07 -12.87 -15.48
N GLU A 63 0.04 -13.00 -14.16
CA GLU A 63 -0.69 -14.07 -13.45
C GLU A 63 -2.04 -13.60 -12.90
N ARG A 64 -2.35 -12.31 -13.06
CA ARG A 64 -3.60 -11.69 -12.61
C ARG A 64 -4.76 -12.06 -13.55
N CYS A 65 -5.89 -12.45 -12.98
CA CYS A 65 -7.17 -12.54 -13.70
C CYS A 65 -7.78 -11.15 -13.92
N GLY A 66 -8.45 -10.93 -15.06
CA GLY A 66 -9.12 -9.67 -15.36
C GLY A 66 -8.18 -8.54 -15.83
N GLY A 67 -8.70 -7.31 -15.84
CA GLY A 67 -7.94 -6.11 -16.24
C GLY A 67 -7.27 -5.41 -15.05
N PRO A 68 -6.34 -4.46 -15.29
CA PRO A 68 -5.63 -3.74 -14.23
C PRO A 68 -6.53 -2.92 -13.30
N ALA A 69 -7.77 -2.63 -13.72
CA ALA A 69 -8.73 -1.82 -12.98
C ALA A 69 -9.28 -2.47 -11.70
N VAL A 70 -9.20 -3.81 -11.58
CA VAL A 70 -9.66 -4.49 -10.36
C VAL A 70 -8.54 -4.67 -9.34
N TRP A 71 -7.29 -4.75 -9.78
CA TRP A 71 -6.12 -4.98 -8.92
C TRP A 71 -5.64 -3.68 -8.26
N PRO A 72 -4.86 -3.78 -7.16
CA PRO A 72 -4.22 -2.62 -6.58
C PRO A 72 -3.51 -1.79 -7.66
N LEU A 73 -3.95 -0.54 -7.80
CA LEU A 73 -3.65 0.32 -8.95
C LEU A 73 -2.18 0.70 -9.10
N TYR A 74 -1.35 0.51 -8.06
CA TYR A 74 0.05 0.94 -8.10
C TYR A 74 1.00 -0.07 -7.44
N VAL A 75 1.80 -0.71 -8.27
CA VAL A 75 3.03 -1.41 -7.88
C VAL A 75 4.14 -0.85 -8.78
N PRO A 76 5.10 -0.06 -8.26
CA PRO A 76 6.05 0.69 -9.09
C PRO A 76 7.00 -0.19 -9.92
N ARG A 77 7.25 -1.41 -9.47
CA ARG A 77 7.97 -2.50 -10.14
C ARG A 77 7.72 -3.79 -9.35
N GLN A 78 7.72 -4.96 -10.01
CA GLN A 78 7.66 -6.24 -9.30
C GLN A 78 8.84 -6.35 -8.30
N LEU A 79 8.61 -6.98 -7.15
CA LEU A 79 9.65 -7.19 -6.16
C LEU A 79 10.70 -8.17 -6.70
N GLU A 80 11.97 -7.76 -6.76
CA GLU A 80 13.09 -8.60 -7.16
C GLU A 80 13.99 -8.90 -5.95
N GLY A 81 13.89 -10.12 -5.42
CA GLY A 81 14.75 -10.65 -4.35
C GLY A 81 14.44 -10.15 -2.93
N PRO A 82 15.17 -10.64 -1.90
CA PRO A 82 15.07 -10.05 -0.58
C PRO A 82 15.59 -8.61 -0.65
N LEU A 83 14.80 -7.66 -0.15
CA LEU A 83 15.22 -6.26 -0.07
C LEU A 83 16.45 -6.14 0.84
N PRO A 84 17.51 -5.42 0.44
CA PRO A 84 18.58 -5.13 1.38
C PRO A 84 18.02 -4.34 2.56
N GLY A 85 18.45 -4.67 3.78
CA GLY A 85 17.96 -4.00 4.99
C GLY A 85 18.23 -2.48 4.99
N ASN A 86 19.31 -2.04 4.33
CA ASN A 86 19.58 -0.63 4.06
C ASN A 86 20.14 -0.46 2.64
N TRP A 87 19.78 0.64 1.98
CA TRP A 87 20.31 0.97 0.65
C TRP A 87 21.65 1.70 0.77
N ALA A 88 22.73 1.11 0.24
CA ALA A 88 24.08 1.69 0.36
C ALA A 88 24.32 2.89 -0.57
N GLY A 89 23.56 3.01 -1.67
CA GLY A 89 23.75 4.07 -2.65
C GLY A 89 23.26 5.44 -2.18
N GLU A 90 23.88 6.50 -2.71
CA GLU A 90 23.50 7.88 -2.42
C GLU A 90 22.06 8.21 -2.89
N LYS A 91 21.69 7.68 -4.07
CA LYS A 91 20.34 7.75 -4.63
C LYS A 91 19.60 6.46 -4.34
N ILE A 92 18.48 6.56 -3.65
CA ILE A 92 17.62 5.42 -3.30
C ILE A 92 16.59 5.24 -4.42
N PRO A 93 16.48 4.05 -5.03
CA PRO A 93 15.49 3.79 -6.07
C PRO A 93 14.06 3.90 -5.53
N HIS A 94 13.17 4.52 -6.32
CA HIS A 94 11.75 4.65 -5.97
C HIS A 94 11.10 3.28 -5.66
N TRP A 95 11.42 2.23 -6.43
CA TRP A 95 10.88 0.89 -6.20
C TRP A 95 11.30 0.32 -4.84
N TYR A 96 12.54 0.60 -4.41
CA TYR A 96 13.06 0.13 -3.12
C TYR A 96 12.37 0.87 -1.98
N VAL A 97 12.23 2.20 -2.08
CA VAL A 97 11.48 2.98 -1.08
C VAL A 97 10.07 2.44 -0.91
N TRP A 98 9.38 2.18 -2.02
CA TRP A 98 8.05 1.62 -2.00
C TRP A 98 8.01 0.28 -1.26
N TRP A 99 8.78 -0.71 -1.71
CA TRP A 99 8.72 -2.06 -1.17
C TRP A 99 9.19 -2.15 0.29
N ARG A 100 10.18 -1.33 0.68
CA ARG A 100 10.69 -1.33 2.05
C ARG A 100 9.69 -0.71 3.03
N LEU A 101 8.96 0.32 2.62
CA LEU A 101 7.84 0.85 3.40
C LEU A 101 6.63 -0.09 3.37
N PHE A 102 6.38 -0.76 2.25
CA PHE A 102 5.33 -1.77 2.13
C PHE A 102 5.54 -2.90 3.14
N GLU A 103 6.77 -3.41 3.27
CA GLU A 103 7.11 -4.41 4.28
C GLU A 103 6.96 -3.89 5.70
N LEU A 104 7.47 -2.68 6.01
CA LEU A 104 7.36 -2.06 7.34
C LEU A 104 5.92 -1.77 7.76
N GLN A 105 5.03 -1.59 6.78
CA GLN A 105 3.61 -1.30 7.00
C GLN A 105 2.71 -2.52 6.75
N GLU A 106 3.30 -3.71 6.61
CA GLU A 106 2.57 -4.97 6.37
C GLU A 106 1.56 -4.87 5.21
N GLY A 107 1.95 -4.16 4.15
CA GLY A 107 1.16 -3.96 2.94
C GLY A 107 -0.03 -3.00 3.07
N ARG A 108 -0.10 -2.20 4.14
CA ARG A 108 -1.23 -1.29 4.42
C ARG A 108 -0.82 0.18 4.37
N CYS A 109 -1.83 1.05 4.24
CA CYS A 109 -1.71 2.47 4.49
C CYS A 109 -1.30 2.72 5.94
N ALA A 110 -0.44 3.72 6.18
CA ALA A 110 0.02 4.04 7.53
C ALA A 110 -1.08 4.61 8.45
N CYS A 111 -2.21 5.04 7.88
CA CYS A 111 -3.31 5.69 8.61
C CYS A 111 -4.62 4.89 8.60
N CYS A 112 -4.73 3.86 7.74
CA CYS A 112 -5.94 3.06 7.66
C CYS A 112 -5.64 1.64 7.13
N PRO A 113 -6.60 0.70 7.22
CA PRO A 113 -6.37 -0.68 6.78
C PRO A 113 -6.14 -0.87 5.27
N ALA A 114 -6.54 0.10 4.44
CA ALA A 114 -6.55 -0.04 2.98
C ALA A 114 -5.16 -0.20 2.35
N SER A 115 -5.12 -0.77 1.15
CA SER A 115 -3.89 -0.84 0.33
C SER A 115 -3.32 0.56 0.03
N PRO A 116 -2.00 0.76 0.15
CA PRO A 116 -1.36 2.02 -0.18
C PRO A 116 -1.23 2.24 -1.70
N ASN A 117 -1.04 3.49 -2.12
CA ASN A 117 -0.74 3.83 -3.53
C ASN A 117 0.20 5.02 -3.73
N THR A 118 0.57 5.75 -2.68
CA THR A 118 1.52 6.86 -2.77
C THR A 118 2.54 6.86 -1.65
N ILE A 119 3.77 7.30 -1.95
CA ILE A 119 4.80 7.59 -0.95
C ILE A 119 4.52 9.01 -0.47
N ASP A 120 4.13 9.11 0.79
CA ASP A 120 3.88 10.37 1.45
C ASP A 120 5.17 10.93 2.07
N HIS A 121 5.30 12.26 1.98
CA HIS A 121 6.45 13.00 2.49
C HIS A 121 6.03 14.39 2.95
N ASP A 122 6.75 14.92 3.93
CA ASP A 122 6.56 16.30 4.36
C ASP A 122 7.05 17.26 3.27
N HIS A 123 6.15 18.08 2.72
CA HIS A 123 6.47 18.98 1.61
C HIS A 123 7.44 20.11 1.99
N ARG A 124 7.66 20.39 3.28
CA ARG A 124 8.58 21.43 3.73
C ARG A 124 10.01 20.93 3.88
N SER A 125 10.20 19.77 4.49
CA SER A 125 11.51 19.18 4.81
C SER A 125 11.93 18.09 3.84
N GLY A 126 11.01 17.61 2.99
CA GLY A 126 11.21 16.46 2.11
C GLY A 126 11.21 15.12 2.85
N ARG A 127 11.07 15.08 4.19
CA ARG A 127 11.13 13.83 4.96
C ARG A 127 10.06 12.86 4.48
N VAL A 128 10.49 11.69 4.02
CA VAL A 128 9.57 10.59 3.70
C VAL A 128 8.91 10.15 5.01
N ARG A 129 7.59 9.93 4.98
CA ARG A 129 6.81 9.53 6.16
C ARG A 129 6.35 8.08 6.06
N GLY A 130 5.75 7.68 4.94
CA GLY A 130 5.28 6.31 4.75
C GLY A 130 4.48 6.14 3.47
N LEU A 131 3.79 5.02 3.35
CA LEU A 131 2.81 4.80 2.29
C LEU A 131 1.41 5.14 2.76
N LEU A 132 0.66 5.88 1.93
CA LEU A 132 -0.74 6.19 2.16
C LEU A 132 -1.61 5.70 1.00
N CYS A 133 -2.90 5.47 1.26
CA CYS A 133 -3.91 5.35 0.22
C CYS A 133 -4.33 6.75 -0.29
N THR A 134 -4.96 6.82 -1.47
CA THR A 134 -5.35 8.10 -2.09
C THR A 134 -6.24 8.94 -1.17
N SER A 135 -7.18 8.30 -0.46
CA SER A 135 -8.08 8.98 0.47
C SER A 135 -7.32 9.60 1.64
N CYS A 136 -6.44 8.83 2.31
CA CYS A 136 -5.66 9.34 3.44
C CYS A 136 -4.69 10.43 3.00
N ASN A 137 -4.00 10.25 1.86
CA ASN A 137 -3.07 11.25 1.33
C ASN A 137 -3.76 12.57 1.00
N ARG A 138 -4.98 12.52 0.44
CA ARG A 138 -5.77 13.73 0.18
C ARG A 138 -6.20 14.42 1.47
N LEU A 139 -6.70 13.66 2.44
CA LEU A 139 -7.13 14.18 3.73
C LEU A 139 -5.97 14.81 4.52
N GLU A 140 -4.80 14.19 4.48
CA GLU A 140 -3.58 14.71 5.10
C GLU A 140 -3.21 16.08 4.54
N ALA A 141 -3.20 16.21 3.21
CA ALA A 141 -2.91 17.46 2.53
C ALA A 141 -3.95 18.55 2.83
N ASP A 142 -5.24 18.20 2.88
CA ASP A 142 -6.33 19.12 3.23
C ASP A 142 -6.24 19.57 4.71
N TYR A 143 -5.84 18.67 5.61
CA TYR A 143 -5.67 18.95 7.03
C TYR A 143 -4.51 19.92 7.28
N PHE A 144 -3.35 19.69 6.65
CA PHE A 144 -2.20 20.59 6.73
C PHE A 144 -2.53 22.03 6.27
N ARG A 145 -3.30 22.18 5.19
CA ARG A 145 -3.68 23.49 4.64
C ARG A 145 -4.62 24.30 5.53
N ARG A 146 -5.36 23.65 6.45
CA ARG A 146 -6.43 24.29 7.23
C ARG A 146 -6.07 24.63 8.67
N LEU A 147 -4.89 24.23 9.18
CA LEU A 147 -4.41 24.49 10.57
C LEU A 147 -5.48 24.32 11.67
N ARG A 148 -6.47 23.45 11.46
CA ARG A 148 -7.53 23.22 12.44
C ARG A 148 -7.03 22.22 13.46
N MET A 149 -6.62 22.72 14.63
CA MET A 149 -6.40 21.91 15.84
C MET A 149 -7.58 20.95 16.00
N CYS A 150 -7.33 19.70 16.39
CA CYS A 150 -8.30 18.61 16.45
C CYS A 150 -9.63 18.97 17.17
N VAL A 151 -10.63 19.53 16.46
CA VAL A 151 -11.97 19.83 17.01
C VAL A 151 -12.99 18.71 16.70
N HIS A 152 -12.59 17.58 16.10
CA HIS A 152 -13.52 16.47 15.87
C HIS A 152 -12.95 15.15 16.39
N ALA A 153 -13.83 14.44 17.11
CA ALA A 153 -13.68 13.05 17.50
C ALA A 153 -13.32 12.15 16.29
N PRO A 154 -12.66 11.00 16.51
CA PRO A 154 -12.13 10.04 15.51
C PRO A 154 -12.97 9.82 14.24
N PRO A 155 -12.33 9.42 13.10
CA PRO A 155 -11.07 8.66 13.07
C PRO A 155 -9.85 9.29 12.37
N TYR A 156 -9.88 10.55 11.90
CA TYR A 156 -8.84 11.06 10.99
C TYR A 156 -7.86 12.07 11.64
N CYS A 157 -7.19 11.67 12.72
CA CYS A 157 -6.08 12.43 13.30
C CYS A 157 -4.74 11.94 12.71
N PHE A 158 -3.97 12.82 12.07
CA PHE A 158 -2.65 12.49 11.51
C PHE A 158 -1.49 12.75 12.49
N GLU A 159 -1.77 13.22 13.71
CA GLU A 159 -0.74 13.61 14.68
C GLU A 159 0.22 12.44 15.00
N ASP A 160 -0.33 11.25 15.26
CA ASP A 160 0.48 10.06 15.54
C ASP A 160 1.32 9.66 14.32
N TYR A 161 0.72 9.73 13.13
CA TYR A 161 1.42 9.48 11.87
C TYR A 161 2.57 10.46 11.65
N TRP A 162 2.39 11.74 11.96
CA TRP A 162 3.43 12.75 11.81
C TRP A 162 4.52 12.66 12.87
N ARG A 163 4.17 12.28 14.11
CA ARG A 163 5.11 12.14 15.22
C ARG A 163 5.97 10.88 15.10
N SER A 164 5.36 9.78 14.68
CA SER A 164 6.02 8.48 14.57
C SER A 164 5.74 7.82 13.21
N PRO A 165 6.17 8.45 12.10
CA PRO A 165 5.93 7.91 10.76
C PRO A 165 6.72 6.60 10.55
N PRO A 166 6.19 5.64 9.77
CA PRO A 166 6.89 4.38 9.47
C PRO A 166 8.32 4.54 8.93
N ALA A 167 8.58 5.61 8.18
CA ALA A 167 9.90 5.90 7.61
C ALA A 167 10.87 6.60 8.58
N LEU A 168 10.45 6.96 9.80
CA LEU A 168 11.28 7.64 10.79
C LEU A 168 12.66 6.99 11.01
N PRO A 169 12.78 5.66 11.26
CA PRO A 169 14.09 5.03 11.47
C PRO A 169 14.97 5.01 10.20
N LEU A 170 14.36 5.07 9.02
CA LEU A 170 15.07 5.02 7.74
C LEU A 170 15.75 6.34 7.39
N ARG A 171 15.24 7.45 7.95
CA ARG A 171 15.76 8.81 7.74
C ARG A 171 15.89 9.16 6.26
N TRP A 172 14.85 8.95 5.46
CA TRP A 172 14.86 9.30 4.04
C TRP A 172 14.27 10.68 3.76
N VAL A 173 14.77 11.33 2.71
CA VAL A 173 14.23 12.58 2.17
C VAL A 173 13.99 12.44 0.67
N MET A 174 12.97 13.16 0.19
CA MET A 174 12.59 13.29 -1.20
C MET A 174 12.97 14.71 -1.68
N ASN A 175 14.10 14.82 -2.39
CA ASN A 175 14.68 16.09 -2.85
C ASN A 175 14.20 16.45 -4.26
N GLY A 176 12.90 16.30 -4.51
CA GLY A 176 12.25 16.46 -5.82
C GLY A 176 11.45 15.22 -6.24
N PRO A 177 10.63 15.33 -7.31
CA PRO A 177 9.74 14.25 -7.75
C PRO A 177 10.47 12.92 -7.98
N GLY A 178 10.21 11.94 -7.11
CA GLY A 178 10.78 10.59 -7.18
C GLY A 178 12.28 10.48 -6.86
N VAL A 179 12.90 11.52 -6.32
CA VAL A 179 14.35 11.54 -6.00
C VAL A 179 14.56 11.34 -4.50
N PHE A 180 14.87 10.11 -4.10
CA PHE A 180 15.06 9.75 -2.69
C PHE A 180 16.53 9.64 -2.30
N ARG A 181 16.85 10.09 -1.10
CA ARG A 181 18.20 10.10 -0.51
C ARG A 181 18.13 9.85 0.99
N HIS A 182 19.26 9.45 1.57
CA HIS A 182 19.42 9.48 3.02
C HIS A 182 19.48 10.92 3.52
N ALA A 183 18.76 11.22 4.60
CA ALA A 183 18.84 12.49 5.28
C ALA A 183 20.27 12.68 5.81
N PRO A 184 20.83 13.90 5.74
CA PRO A 184 22.15 14.16 6.26
C PRO A 184 22.21 13.77 7.75
N LYS A 185 23.34 13.19 8.16
CA LYS A 185 23.65 13.03 9.58
C LYS A 185 23.86 14.44 10.12
N PHE A 186 22.99 14.93 11.01
CA PHE A 186 23.30 16.14 11.77
C PHE A 186 24.66 15.93 12.44
N GLY A 187 25.61 16.82 12.15
CA GLY A 187 26.95 16.79 12.75
C GLY A 187 26.84 16.90 14.26
N ARG A 188 27.69 16.13 14.96
CA ARG A 188 27.98 16.35 16.37
C ARG A 188 28.72 17.67 16.54
#